data_AF-A0A7K2C2L3-F1
#
_entry.id   AF-A0A7K2C2L3-F1
#
_cell.length_a   1.000
_cell.length_b   1.000
_cell.length_c   1.000
_cell.angle_alpha   90.00
_cell.angle_beta   90.00
_cell.angle_gamma   90.00
#
_symmetry.space_group_name_H-M   'P 1'
#
loop_
_entity.id
_entity.type
_entity.pdbx_description
1 polymer ?
#
loop_
_entity_poly.entity_id
_entity_poly.type
_entity_poly.pdbx_seq_one_letter_code
_entity_poly.pdbx_strand_id
1 'polypeptide(L)'
;MRTIAIFGFMSMFLMVSCQDSVPLDSQDTLVDLTHSFDTTTIYWPTAEGFQLHEDAKGWQEGGYYYESNSFESSEHGGTHLDAPVHFAEGKWANHEIPLDRLIGDGIVVDVSDKVADNRDYQISVSDLQEWEAVNGQIPEDAIVLLKTGFGRFWPNRHQYLGTDLRGAEGVSQLHFPGLAPEAARWLRDTRSIRAVGIDTASIDYGQSSDYVSHQELFADNIPVFENVANLEALPANGFTIVALPMKIYGGSGGPLRIIAMVHN
;
A
#
# COMPACT_ATOMS: atom_id res chain seq x y z
N MET A 1 53.70 -62.33 1.77
CA MET A 1 53.97 -61.14 2.61
C MET A 1 52.84 -60.15 2.39
N ARG A 2 52.04 -59.88 3.41
CA ARG A 2 50.89 -58.95 3.34
C ARG A 2 51.39 -57.53 3.63
N THR A 3 51.16 -56.60 2.71
CA THR A 3 51.42 -55.17 2.89
C THR A 3 50.11 -54.50 3.30
N ILE A 4 50.10 -53.86 4.46
CA ILE A 4 48.95 -53.12 5.02
C ILE A 4 48.94 -51.73 4.38
N ALA A 5 47.85 -51.37 3.71
CA ALA A 5 47.60 -50.00 3.24
C ALA A 5 46.76 -49.26 4.28
N ILE A 6 47.31 -48.17 4.83
CA ILE A 6 46.64 -47.28 5.77
C ILE A 6 45.82 -46.29 4.94
N PHE A 7 44.49 -46.36 5.02
CA PHE A 7 43.61 -45.34 4.47
C PHE A 7 43.47 -44.20 5.49
N GLY A 8 44.03 -43.03 5.18
CA GLY A 8 43.82 -41.80 5.92
C GLY A 8 42.41 -41.27 5.66
N PHE A 9 41.61 -41.13 6.71
CA PHE A 9 40.29 -40.52 6.66
C PHE A 9 40.48 -38.99 6.77
N MET A 10 40.38 -38.27 5.65
CA MET A 10 40.40 -36.81 5.65
C MET A 10 38.98 -36.32 5.98
N SER A 11 38.77 -35.91 7.24
CA SER A 11 37.50 -35.32 7.68
C SER A 11 37.36 -33.94 7.06
N MET A 12 36.51 -33.82 6.06
CA MET A 12 36.13 -32.55 5.44
C MET A 12 35.14 -31.85 6.38
N PHE A 13 35.64 -30.93 7.20
CA PHE A 13 34.80 -30.02 7.97
C PHE A 13 34.07 -29.08 6.99
N LEU A 14 32.81 -29.39 6.70
CA LEU A 14 31.87 -28.42 6.14
C LEU A 14 31.66 -27.34 7.19
N MET A 15 32.32 -26.19 7.02
CA MET A 15 31.89 -24.98 7.72
C MET A 15 30.52 -24.63 7.18
N VAL A 16 29.49 -24.95 7.96
CA VAL A 16 28.16 -24.36 7.80
C VAL A 16 28.38 -22.86 8.00
N SER A 17 28.37 -22.12 6.90
CA SER A 17 28.20 -20.66 6.95
C SER A 17 26.89 -20.43 7.68
N CYS A 18 26.95 -19.88 8.89
CA CYS A 18 25.81 -19.22 9.47
C CYS A 18 25.30 -18.25 8.39
N GLN A 19 24.05 -18.39 8.00
CA GLN A 19 23.40 -17.36 7.21
C GLN A 19 23.48 -16.08 8.04
N ASP A 20 24.22 -15.10 7.56
CA ASP A 20 24.11 -13.74 8.05
C ASP A 20 22.63 -13.38 7.87
N SER A 21 21.89 -13.35 8.98
CA SER A 21 20.60 -12.69 9.02
C SER A 21 20.84 -11.31 8.44
N VAL A 22 20.19 -10.94 7.34
CA VAL A 22 20.18 -9.55 6.87
C VAL A 22 19.57 -8.75 8.00
N PRO A 23 20.35 -8.04 8.84
CA PRO A 23 19.75 -7.15 9.80
C PRO A 23 19.10 -6.06 8.95
N LEU A 24 17.91 -5.60 9.32
CA LEU A 24 17.57 -4.21 9.00
C LEU A 24 18.79 -3.40 9.44
N ASP A 25 19.44 -2.67 8.52
CA ASP A 25 20.66 -1.98 8.88
C ASP A 25 20.32 -1.11 10.09
N SER A 26 21.15 -1.14 11.13
CA SER A 26 20.83 -0.57 12.44
C SER A 26 20.59 0.95 12.41
N GLN A 27 20.72 1.55 11.24
CA GLN A 27 20.48 2.95 10.93
C GLN A 27 19.15 3.20 10.21
N ASP A 28 18.51 2.22 9.55
CA ASP A 28 17.28 2.49 8.81
C ASP A 28 16.11 2.82 9.74
N THR A 29 15.32 3.82 9.36
CA THR A 29 14.10 4.19 10.11
C THR A 29 12.88 3.55 9.47
N LEU A 30 12.12 2.79 10.27
CA LEU A 30 10.83 2.25 9.86
C LEU A 30 9.73 3.28 10.06
N VAL A 31 9.03 3.62 8.99
CA VAL A 31 7.84 4.48 9.00
C VAL A 31 6.63 3.60 8.72
N ASP A 32 5.66 3.61 9.64
CA ASP A 32 4.38 2.94 9.44
C ASP A 32 3.47 3.81 8.58
N LEU A 33 3.04 3.30 7.43
CA LEU A 33 2.21 4.01 6.46
C LEU A 33 0.76 3.50 6.47
N THR A 34 0.35 2.89 7.57
CA THR A 34 -0.94 2.21 7.71
C THR A 34 -1.80 2.88 8.78
N HIS A 35 -3.05 3.21 8.44
CA HIS A 35 -4.06 3.59 9.43
C HIS A 35 -4.55 2.36 10.21
N SER A 36 -4.81 2.52 11.51
CA SER A 36 -5.41 1.47 12.34
C SER A 36 -6.78 1.05 11.80
N PHE A 37 -7.07 -0.25 11.95
CA PHE A 37 -8.38 -0.84 11.68
C PHE A 37 -9.18 -0.91 12.98
N ASP A 38 -10.21 -0.07 13.09
CA ASP A 38 -11.12 0.04 14.21
C ASP A 38 -12.49 0.62 13.75
N THR A 39 -13.38 0.91 14.70
CA THR A 39 -14.73 1.43 14.40
C THR A 39 -14.75 2.84 13.78
N THR A 40 -13.61 3.54 13.78
CA THR A 40 -13.44 4.86 13.17
C THR A 40 -12.81 4.80 11.79
N THR A 41 -12.32 3.63 11.36
CA THR A 41 -11.75 3.44 10.04
C THR A 41 -12.74 3.83 8.96
N ILE A 42 -12.27 4.61 7.99
CA ILE A 42 -13.09 5.07 6.87
C ILE A 42 -13.10 4.00 5.78
N TYR A 43 -14.30 3.68 5.33
CA TYR A 43 -14.60 2.80 4.20
C TYR A 43 -15.44 3.57 3.18
N TRP A 44 -15.43 3.09 1.94
CA TRP A 44 -16.27 3.60 0.86
C TRP A 44 -17.74 3.74 1.31
N PRO A 45 -18.50 4.75 0.85
CA PRO A 45 -19.86 5.00 1.35
C PRO A 45 -20.84 3.83 1.29
N THR A 46 -20.66 2.89 0.36
CA THR A 46 -21.51 1.69 0.20
C THR A 46 -20.98 0.45 0.94
N ALA A 47 -19.78 0.49 1.49
CA ALA A 47 -19.08 -0.66 2.06
C ALA A 47 -19.29 -0.77 3.57
N GLU A 48 -19.45 -1.99 4.10
CA GLU A 48 -19.51 -2.20 5.54
C GLU A 48 -18.16 -1.92 6.19
N GLY A 49 -18.21 -1.32 7.39
CA GLY A 49 -17.03 -0.92 8.13
C GLY A 49 -16.35 -2.09 8.87
N PHE A 50 -15.23 -1.80 9.51
CA PHE A 50 -14.51 -2.77 10.34
C PHE A 50 -15.33 -3.16 11.57
N GLN A 51 -15.46 -4.46 11.82
CA GLN A 51 -16.11 -5.02 12.99
C GLN A 51 -15.13 -5.96 13.70
N LEU A 52 -14.94 -5.75 15.01
CA LEU A 52 -14.15 -6.63 15.87
C LEU A 52 -15.10 -7.31 16.86
N HIS A 53 -15.11 -8.64 16.85
CA HIS A 53 -15.95 -9.47 17.71
C HIS A 53 -15.06 -10.15 18.75
N GLU A 54 -15.29 -9.84 20.03
CA GLU A 54 -14.57 -10.49 21.13
C GLU A 54 -15.05 -11.94 21.29
N ASP A 55 -14.16 -12.90 21.03
CA ASP A 55 -14.46 -14.33 21.20
C ASP A 55 -14.17 -14.79 22.63
N ALA A 56 -13.09 -14.26 23.23
CA ALA A 56 -12.73 -14.50 24.62
C ALA A 56 -11.78 -13.40 25.14
N LYS A 57 -11.93 -13.03 26.42
CA LYS A 57 -11.02 -12.12 27.10
C LYS A 57 -10.96 -12.37 28.60
N GLY A 58 -9.79 -12.74 29.10
CA GLY A 58 -9.52 -12.81 30.54
C GLY A 58 -8.70 -14.02 30.99
N TRP A 59 -8.57 -14.13 32.31
CA TRP A 59 -7.88 -15.23 32.98
C TRP A 59 -8.70 -16.52 32.92
N GLN A 60 -8.05 -17.59 32.47
CA GLN A 60 -8.64 -18.93 32.35
C GLN A 60 -8.38 -19.75 33.61
N GLU A 61 -9.20 -20.77 33.88
CA GLU A 61 -9.04 -21.67 35.03
C GLU A 61 -7.65 -22.34 35.08
N GLY A 62 -7.01 -22.51 33.92
CA GLY A 62 -5.64 -23.04 33.80
C GLY A 62 -4.52 -22.08 34.22
N GLY A 63 -4.85 -20.88 34.73
CA GLY A 63 -3.87 -19.92 35.23
C GLY A 63 -3.15 -19.10 34.16
N TYR A 64 -3.71 -18.99 32.95
CA TYR A 64 -3.18 -18.15 31.86
C TYR A 64 -4.20 -17.12 31.41
N TYR A 65 -3.73 -15.98 30.90
CA TYR A 65 -4.56 -14.97 30.26
C TYR A 65 -4.77 -15.34 28.79
N TYR A 66 -6.00 -15.24 28.30
CA TYR A 66 -6.34 -15.51 26.92
C TYR A 66 -7.23 -14.39 26.38
N GLU A 67 -6.87 -13.88 25.20
CA GLU A 67 -7.65 -12.89 24.47
C GLU A 67 -7.63 -13.27 22.99
N SER A 68 -8.82 -13.40 22.41
CA SER A 68 -9.00 -13.70 20.99
C SER A 68 -10.22 -12.96 20.46
N ASN A 69 -10.11 -12.51 19.22
CA ASN A 69 -11.18 -11.82 18.51
C ASN A 69 -11.31 -12.39 17.10
N SER A 70 -12.52 -12.38 16.57
CA SER A 70 -12.81 -12.52 15.15
C SER A 70 -13.12 -11.12 14.57
N PHE A 71 -12.99 -10.95 13.25
CA PHE A 71 -13.31 -9.67 12.62
C PHE A 71 -13.95 -9.83 11.25
N GLU A 72 -14.68 -8.80 10.83
CA GLU A 72 -15.30 -8.66 9.52
C GLU A 72 -14.96 -7.28 8.95
N SER A 73 -14.70 -7.22 7.64
CA SER A 73 -14.38 -5.98 6.94
C SER A 73 -14.57 -6.15 5.43
N SER A 74 -14.95 -5.07 4.74
CA SER A 74 -14.90 -5.01 3.28
C SER A 74 -13.45 -4.98 2.78
N GLU A 75 -13.16 -5.58 1.61
CA GLU A 75 -11.79 -5.61 1.06
C GLU A 75 -11.19 -4.20 0.84
N HIS A 76 -12.05 -3.25 0.47
CA HIS A 76 -11.68 -1.89 0.06
C HIS A 76 -12.03 -0.87 1.15
N GLY A 77 -11.16 -0.75 2.15
CA GLY A 77 -11.24 0.32 3.15
C GLY A 77 -10.15 0.25 4.20
N GLY A 78 -10.01 1.33 4.97
CA GLY A 78 -8.73 1.58 5.66
C GLY A 78 -7.59 1.72 4.65
N THR A 79 -6.35 1.61 5.13
CA THR A 79 -5.21 1.44 4.22
C THR A 79 -5.29 0.07 3.57
N HIS A 80 -5.48 0.01 2.26
CA HIS A 80 -5.75 -1.24 1.55
C HIS A 80 -5.05 -1.31 0.19
N LEU A 81 -4.96 -2.52 -0.35
CA LEU A 81 -4.54 -2.78 -1.70
C LEU A 81 -5.77 -2.99 -2.58
N ASP A 82 -5.75 -2.38 -3.76
CA ASP A 82 -6.61 -2.75 -4.89
C ASP A 82 -5.85 -3.64 -5.85
N ALA A 83 -6.41 -4.83 -6.08
CA ALA A 83 -5.88 -5.76 -7.05
C ALA A 83 -6.36 -5.40 -8.46
N PRO A 84 -5.55 -5.60 -9.51
CA PRO A 84 -5.94 -5.28 -10.88
C PRO A 84 -7.31 -5.84 -11.33
N VAL A 85 -7.71 -7.01 -10.84
CA VAL A 85 -9.03 -7.60 -11.15
C VAL A 85 -10.22 -6.70 -10.75
N HIS A 86 -10.01 -5.74 -9.84
CA HIS A 86 -11.06 -4.85 -9.33
C HIS A 86 -11.73 -4.01 -10.45
N PHE A 87 -10.95 -3.56 -11.43
CA PHE A 87 -11.45 -2.81 -12.60
C PHE A 87 -11.00 -3.37 -13.96
N ALA A 88 -10.25 -4.49 -14.00
CA ALA A 88 -9.80 -5.10 -15.24
C ALA A 88 -9.99 -6.62 -15.23
N GLU A 89 -10.99 -7.10 -15.98
CA GLU A 89 -11.32 -8.52 -16.06
C GLU A 89 -10.13 -9.38 -16.52
N GLY A 90 -9.89 -10.50 -15.83
CA GLY A 90 -8.82 -11.45 -16.15
C GLY A 90 -7.41 -11.00 -15.74
N LYS A 91 -7.29 -9.89 -15.02
CA LYS A 91 -6.04 -9.42 -14.40
C LYS A 91 -5.85 -10.04 -13.01
N TRP A 92 -4.70 -9.76 -12.38
CA TRP A 92 -4.35 -10.39 -11.10
C TRP A 92 -5.38 -10.07 -10.02
N ALA A 93 -5.90 -11.13 -9.38
CA ALA A 93 -6.51 -11.03 -8.07
C ALA A 93 -5.43 -10.89 -6.98
N ASN A 94 -5.82 -10.47 -5.78
CA ASN A 94 -4.91 -10.18 -4.67
C ASN A 94 -3.84 -11.26 -4.47
N HIS A 95 -4.25 -12.53 -4.33
CA HIS A 95 -3.31 -13.64 -4.11
C HIS A 95 -2.34 -13.94 -5.28
N GLU A 96 -2.57 -13.40 -6.47
CA GLU A 96 -1.76 -13.62 -7.68
C GLU A 96 -0.72 -12.53 -7.89
N ILE A 97 -0.83 -11.40 -7.20
CA ILE A 97 0.09 -10.27 -7.35
C ILE A 97 1.50 -10.72 -6.93
N PRO A 98 2.49 -10.63 -7.84
CA PRO A 98 3.88 -10.94 -7.51
C PRO A 98 4.42 -10.03 -6.40
N LEU A 99 5.21 -10.59 -5.48
CA LEU A 99 5.78 -9.82 -4.36
C LEU A 99 6.72 -8.71 -4.82
N ASP A 100 7.34 -8.85 -5.99
CA ASP A 100 8.17 -7.81 -6.57
C ASP A 100 7.35 -6.58 -7.00
N ARG A 101 6.01 -6.64 -7.09
CA ARG A 101 5.13 -5.47 -7.26
C ARG A 101 4.83 -4.74 -5.95
N LEU A 102 5.00 -5.45 -4.84
CA LEU A 102 4.60 -5.02 -3.50
C LEU A 102 5.78 -4.54 -2.65
N ILE A 103 7.00 -4.80 -3.11
CA ILE A 103 8.25 -4.42 -2.45
C ILE A 103 9.13 -3.75 -3.47
N GLY A 104 9.65 -2.57 -3.18
CA GLY A 104 10.50 -1.83 -4.11
C GLY A 104 10.86 -0.44 -3.63
N ASP A 105 11.73 0.24 -4.36
CA ASP A 105 12.10 1.61 -4.04
C ASP A 105 10.89 2.53 -4.21
N GLY A 106 10.68 3.40 -3.23
CA GLY A 106 9.57 4.33 -3.21
C GLY A 106 10.00 5.74 -3.60
N ILE A 107 9.06 6.47 -4.21
CA ILE A 107 9.15 7.92 -4.37
C ILE A 107 7.88 8.58 -3.81
N VAL A 108 8.00 9.83 -3.38
CA VAL A 108 6.84 10.67 -3.00
C VAL A 108 6.73 11.86 -3.94
N VAL A 109 5.62 11.91 -4.68
CA VAL A 109 5.18 13.09 -5.43
C VAL A 109 4.26 13.91 -4.53
N ASP A 110 4.78 15.00 -3.97
CA ASP A 110 4.04 15.90 -3.07
C ASP A 110 3.32 16.99 -3.86
N VAL A 111 1.98 16.99 -3.80
CA VAL A 111 1.10 18.00 -4.40
C VAL A 111 0.27 18.73 -3.34
N SER A 112 0.60 18.56 -2.05
CA SER A 112 -0.24 19.00 -0.94
C SER A 112 -0.50 20.50 -0.93
N ASP A 113 0.46 21.31 -1.37
CA ASP A 113 0.30 22.76 -1.55
C ASP A 113 -0.68 23.12 -2.67
N LYS A 114 -0.73 22.34 -3.75
CA LYS A 114 -1.65 22.53 -4.90
C LYS A 114 -3.08 22.12 -4.56
N VAL A 115 -3.22 21.14 -3.67
CA VAL A 115 -4.49 20.61 -3.16
C VAL A 115 -5.13 21.54 -2.12
N ALA A 116 -4.35 22.36 -1.40
CA ALA A 116 -4.81 23.15 -0.26
C ALA A 116 -6.07 23.99 -0.54
N ASP A 117 -6.16 24.58 -1.74
CA ASP A 117 -7.29 25.39 -2.19
C ASP A 117 -8.15 24.70 -3.27
N ASN A 118 -7.85 23.44 -3.60
CA ASN A 118 -8.60 22.64 -4.57
C ASN A 118 -8.76 21.19 -4.07
N ARG A 119 -9.87 20.92 -3.38
CA ARG A 119 -10.17 19.58 -2.87
C ARG A 119 -10.37 18.53 -3.97
N ASP A 120 -10.74 18.94 -5.17
CA ASP A 120 -10.96 18.04 -6.32
C ASP A 120 -9.77 18.09 -7.29
N TYR A 121 -8.57 18.41 -6.77
CA TYR A 121 -7.36 18.47 -7.57
C TYR A 121 -7.07 17.12 -8.22
N GLN A 122 -6.79 17.15 -9.52
CA GLN A 122 -6.39 15.99 -10.28
C GLN A 122 -4.90 16.09 -10.60
N ILE A 123 -4.12 15.18 -10.03
CA ILE A 123 -2.66 15.11 -10.20
C ILE A 123 -2.37 14.82 -11.65
N SER A 124 -1.69 15.76 -12.29
CA SER A 124 -1.45 15.81 -13.73
C SER A 124 -0.09 15.22 -14.11
N VAL A 125 0.11 15.03 -15.41
CA VAL A 125 1.43 14.69 -15.97
C VAL A 125 2.47 15.77 -15.63
N SER A 126 2.07 17.04 -15.54
CA SER A 126 2.98 18.14 -15.18
C SER A 126 3.54 17.96 -13.78
N ASP A 127 2.72 17.51 -12.82
CA ASP A 127 3.16 17.30 -11.44
C ASP A 127 4.24 16.22 -11.35
N LEU A 128 4.06 15.13 -12.12
CA LEU A 128 5.05 14.05 -12.23
C LEU A 128 6.34 14.54 -12.88
N GLN A 129 6.24 15.33 -13.95
CA GLN A 129 7.40 15.90 -14.64
C GLN A 129 8.14 16.95 -13.82
N GLU A 130 7.43 17.75 -13.02
CA GLU A 130 8.01 18.70 -12.08
C GLU A 130 8.78 17.99 -10.98
N TRP A 131 8.26 16.87 -10.47
CA TRP A 131 9.01 16.01 -9.56
C TRP A 131 10.29 15.49 -10.20
N GLU A 132 10.22 15.02 -11.46
CA GLU A 132 11.39 14.52 -12.18
C GLU A 132 12.45 15.59 -12.47
N ALA A 133 12.01 16.83 -12.71
CA ALA A 133 12.90 17.95 -12.94
C ALA A 133 13.79 18.27 -11.73
N VAL A 134 13.33 17.93 -10.52
CA VAL A 134 14.06 18.16 -9.26
C VAL A 134 14.82 16.90 -8.80
N ASN A 135 14.22 15.72 -8.96
CA ASN A 135 14.70 14.48 -8.34
C ASN A 135 15.36 13.51 -9.34
N GLY A 136 15.35 13.85 -10.64
CA GLY A 136 15.70 12.93 -11.71
C GLY A 136 14.50 12.10 -12.16
N GLN A 137 14.67 11.35 -13.25
CA GLN A 137 13.61 10.50 -13.79
C GLN A 137 13.09 9.52 -12.72
N ILE A 138 11.78 9.28 -12.69
CA ILE A 138 11.18 8.25 -11.83
C ILE A 138 11.92 6.93 -12.11
N PRO A 139 12.53 6.31 -11.08
CA PRO A 139 13.30 5.09 -11.27
C PRO A 139 12.45 3.98 -11.90
N GLU A 140 13.09 3.14 -12.71
CA GLU A 140 12.46 1.89 -13.11
C GLU A 140 12.09 1.10 -11.86
N ASP A 141 10.96 0.42 -11.96
CA ASP A 141 10.39 -0.40 -10.91
C ASP A 141 10.06 0.36 -9.61
N ALA A 142 9.92 1.70 -9.63
CA ALA A 142 9.53 2.44 -8.45
C ALA A 142 8.07 2.18 -8.04
N ILE A 143 7.80 2.29 -6.74
CA ILE A 143 6.46 2.49 -6.17
C ILE A 143 6.24 3.99 -6.04
N VAL A 144 5.23 4.53 -6.74
CA VAL A 144 4.95 5.97 -6.78
C VAL A 144 3.90 6.31 -5.74
N LEU A 145 4.27 7.03 -4.68
CA LEU A 145 3.33 7.52 -3.67
C LEU A 145 2.92 8.95 -3.97
N LEU A 146 1.62 9.20 -4.01
CA LEU A 146 1.00 10.48 -4.28
C LEU A 146 0.56 11.10 -2.95
N LYS A 147 1.27 12.14 -2.51
CA LYS A 147 0.98 12.84 -1.25
C LYS A 147 0.12 14.06 -1.53
N THR A 148 -1.14 13.99 -1.13
CA THR A 148 -2.10 15.09 -1.28
C THR A 148 -2.30 15.89 0.01
N GLY A 149 -1.86 15.35 1.14
CA GLY A 149 -2.04 15.92 2.47
C GLY A 149 -3.41 15.61 3.09
N PHE A 150 -4.23 14.77 2.45
CA PHE A 150 -5.55 14.40 2.96
C PHE A 150 -5.50 13.47 4.17
N GLY A 151 -4.38 12.76 4.38
CA GLY A 151 -4.17 11.95 5.59
C GLY A 151 -4.41 12.71 6.89
N ARG A 152 -4.22 14.05 6.91
CA ARG A 152 -4.47 14.91 8.08
C ARG A 152 -5.94 14.95 8.54
N PHE A 153 -6.88 14.61 7.66
CA PHE A 153 -8.31 14.60 7.96
C PHE A 153 -8.76 13.25 8.52
N TRP A 154 -7.93 12.21 8.50
CA TRP A 154 -8.25 10.92 9.09
C TRP A 154 -8.32 11.01 10.63
N PRO A 155 -9.28 10.37 11.32
CA PRO A 155 -10.42 9.57 10.82
C PRO A 155 -11.73 10.38 10.71
N ASN A 156 -11.68 11.70 10.55
CA ASN A 156 -12.88 12.53 10.41
C ASN A 156 -13.51 12.34 9.02
N ARG A 157 -14.52 11.46 8.95
CA ARG A 157 -15.22 11.10 7.71
C ARG A 157 -15.66 12.31 6.89
N HIS A 158 -16.34 13.28 7.51
CA HIS A 158 -16.79 14.49 6.84
C HIS A 158 -15.65 15.27 6.19
N GLN A 159 -14.56 15.51 6.93
CA GLN A 159 -13.43 16.29 6.41
C GLN A 159 -12.61 15.52 5.38
N TYR A 160 -12.53 14.19 5.53
CA TYR A 160 -11.77 13.31 4.65
C TYR A 160 -12.50 13.06 3.33
N LEU A 161 -13.77 12.64 3.39
CA LEU A 161 -14.58 12.30 2.22
C LEU A 161 -15.36 13.48 1.63
N GLY A 162 -15.57 14.55 2.40
CA GLY A 162 -16.48 15.65 2.03
C GLY A 162 -17.94 15.43 2.46
N THR A 163 -18.28 14.27 3.03
CA THR A 163 -19.63 13.93 3.47
C THR A 163 -19.64 12.84 4.55
N ASP A 164 -20.67 12.84 5.39
CA ASP A 164 -20.96 11.74 6.31
C ASP A 164 -21.97 10.75 5.73
N LEU A 165 -22.57 11.09 4.59
CA LEU A 165 -23.59 10.26 3.95
C LEU A 165 -23.00 8.93 3.47
N ARG A 166 -23.85 7.91 3.49
CA ARG A 166 -23.56 6.54 3.03
C ARG A 166 -24.39 6.22 1.79
N GLY A 167 -24.15 5.07 1.19
CA GLY A 167 -24.84 4.63 -0.02
C GLY A 167 -24.53 5.51 -1.23
N ALA A 168 -25.38 5.42 -2.25
CA ALA A 168 -25.22 6.17 -3.51
C ALA A 168 -25.24 7.69 -3.30
N GLU A 169 -26.01 8.19 -2.33
CA GLU A 169 -26.04 9.62 -1.99
C GLU A 169 -24.68 10.10 -1.47
N GLY A 170 -24.03 9.30 -0.62
CA GLY A 170 -22.68 9.57 -0.15
C GLY A 170 -21.65 9.59 -1.28
N VAL A 171 -21.71 8.61 -2.19
CA VAL A 171 -20.82 8.57 -3.37
C VAL A 171 -20.91 9.85 -4.19
N SER A 172 -22.12 10.38 -4.42
CA SER A 172 -22.30 11.61 -5.21
C SER A 172 -21.74 12.89 -4.57
N GLN A 173 -21.42 12.86 -3.27
CA GLN A 173 -20.94 14.00 -2.50
C GLN A 173 -19.47 13.89 -2.07
N LEU A 174 -18.73 12.93 -2.65
CA LEU A 174 -17.32 12.75 -2.36
C LEU A 174 -16.49 13.90 -2.95
N HIS A 175 -15.61 14.48 -2.14
CA HIS A 175 -14.69 15.55 -2.55
C HIS A 175 -13.32 15.34 -1.92
N PHE A 176 -12.39 14.82 -2.72
CA PHE A 176 -10.99 14.61 -2.40
C PHE A 176 -10.19 14.49 -3.71
N PRO A 177 -8.88 14.78 -3.68
CA PRO A 177 -8.05 14.78 -4.88
C PRO A 177 -7.78 13.36 -5.36
N GLY A 178 -7.30 13.23 -6.59
CA GLY A 178 -6.91 11.93 -7.15
C GLY A 178 -5.94 12.10 -8.31
N LEU A 179 -5.52 10.99 -8.89
CA LEU A 179 -4.70 10.94 -10.09
C LEU A 179 -5.57 11.22 -11.32
N ALA A 180 -5.12 12.11 -12.20
CA ALA A 180 -5.80 12.36 -13.48
C ALA A 180 -5.65 11.13 -14.41
N PRO A 181 -6.67 10.76 -15.20
CA PRO A 181 -6.60 9.62 -16.13
C PRO A 181 -5.41 9.67 -17.08
N GLU A 182 -5.07 10.84 -17.62
CA GLU A 182 -3.91 11.02 -18.48
C GLU A 182 -2.57 10.83 -17.75
N ALA A 183 -2.52 11.11 -16.45
CA ALA A 183 -1.34 10.89 -15.61
C ALA A 183 -1.18 9.41 -15.26
N ALA A 184 -2.29 8.71 -14.97
CA ALA A 184 -2.31 7.25 -14.82
C ALA A 184 -1.81 6.56 -16.09
N ARG A 185 -2.33 6.95 -17.25
CA ARG A 185 -1.87 6.45 -18.55
C ARG A 185 -0.41 6.77 -18.80
N TRP A 186 0.04 7.98 -18.50
CA TRP A 186 1.43 8.38 -18.69
C TRP A 186 2.39 7.56 -17.83
N LEU A 187 2.05 7.32 -16.56
CA LEU A 187 2.82 6.44 -15.67
C LEU A 187 2.91 5.03 -16.24
N ARG A 188 1.79 4.46 -16.70
CA ARG A 188 1.75 3.14 -17.32
C ARG A 188 2.59 3.04 -18.61
N ASP A 189 2.41 3.98 -19.53
CA ASP A 189 2.97 3.91 -20.88
C ASP A 189 4.44 4.36 -20.94
N THR A 190 4.82 5.29 -20.06
CA THR A 190 6.12 5.99 -20.15
C THR A 190 7.06 5.60 -19.01
N ARG A 191 6.57 4.97 -17.94
CA ARG A 191 7.39 4.53 -16.81
C ARG A 191 7.11 3.04 -16.52
N SER A 192 8.14 2.31 -16.13
CA SER A 192 7.98 0.92 -15.68
C SER A 192 7.80 0.91 -14.17
N ILE A 193 6.63 1.30 -13.66
CA ILE A 193 6.38 1.35 -12.21
C ILE A 193 5.81 0.03 -11.68
N ARG A 194 5.99 -0.21 -10.38
CA ARG A 194 5.48 -1.40 -9.69
C ARG A 194 4.05 -1.24 -9.21
N ALA A 195 3.74 -0.09 -8.60
CA ALA A 195 2.47 0.22 -7.99
C ALA A 195 2.31 1.74 -7.83
N VAL A 196 1.09 2.19 -7.56
CA VAL A 196 0.80 3.58 -7.17
C VAL A 196 0.12 3.59 -5.80
N GLY A 197 0.58 4.44 -4.89
CA GLY A 197 -0.08 4.69 -3.60
C GLY A 197 -0.64 6.11 -3.51
N ILE A 198 -1.73 6.31 -2.77
CA ILE A 198 -2.31 7.64 -2.52
C ILE A 198 -2.87 7.73 -1.10
N ASP A 199 -2.86 8.93 -0.50
CA ASP A 199 -3.39 9.18 0.86
C ASP A 199 -4.90 9.49 0.92
N THR A 200 -5.63 9.32 -0.20
CA THR A 200 -7.09 9.49 -0.31
C THR A 200 -7.83 8.16 -0.41
N ALA A 201 -9.16 8.24 -0.29
CA ALA A 201 -10.08 7.10 -0.32
C ALA A 201 -10.28 6.47 -1.70
N SER A 202 -9.63 7.03 -2.72
CA SER A 202 -9.60 6.50 -4.07
C SER A 202 -8.40 7.06 -4.85
N ILE A 203 -7.83 6.28 -5.79
CA ILE A 203 -6.85 6.78 -6.77
C ILE A 203 -7.49 7.73 -7.78
N ASP A 204 -8.78 7.57 -8.05
CA ASP A 204 -9.58 8.57 -8.75
C ASP A 204 -10.00 9.69 -7.79
N TYR A 205 -10.22 10.90 -8.31
CA TYR A 205 -10.74 11.99 -7.47
C TYR A 205 -12.21 11.74 -7.06
N GLY A 206 -12.66 12.37 -5.97
CA GLY A 206 -13.93 12.03 -5.32
C GLY A 206 -15.18 12.15 -6.21
N GLN A 207 -15.19 13.08 -7.17
CA GLN A 207 -16.31 13.26 -8.10
C GLN A 207 -16.23 12.35 -9.35
N SER A 208 -15.24 11.47 -9.45
CA SER A 208 -15.14 10.48 -10.53
C SER A 208 -16.34 9.52 -10.48
N SER A 209 -16.91 9.23 -11.64
CA SER A 209 -18.03 8.28 -11.79
C SER A 209 -17.73 7.14 -12.76
N ASP A 210 -16.62 7.23 -13.48
CA ASP A 210 -16.13 6.27 -14.45
C ASP A 210 -14.82 5.61 -14.03
N TYR A 211 -14.12 6.11 -12.99
CA TYR A 211 -12.95 5.46 -12.38
C TYR A 211 -11.82 5.14 -13.39
N VAL A 212 -11.56 6.07 -14.31
CA VAL A 212 -10.65 5.81 -15.44
C VAL A 212 -9.21 5.63 -14.95
N SER A 213 -8.79 6.26 -13.86
CA SER A 213 -7.43 6.08 -13.34
C SER A 213 -7.19 4.64 -12.85
N HIS A 214 -8.16 4.02 -12.19
CA HIS A 214 -8.11 2.57 -11.91
C HIS A 214 -7.97 1.76 -13.20
N GLN A 215 -8.85 2.00 -14.18
CA GLN A 215 -8.89 1.23 -15.42
C GLN A 215 -7.55 1.30 -16.17
N GLU A 216 -6.95 2.48 -16.27
CA GLU A 216 -5.67 2.66 -16.96
C GLU A 216 -4.56 1.86 -16.27
N LEU A 217 -4.42 1.94 -14.95
CA LEU A 217 -3.38 1.24 -14.20
C LEU A 217 -3.60 -0.29 -14.21
N PHE A 218 -4.83 -0.72 -13.99
CA PHE A 218 -5.16 -2.14 -13.82
C PHE A 218 -5.13 -2.91 -15.14
N ALA A 219 -5.35 -2.23 -16.27
CA ALA A 219 -5.18 -2.79 -17.61
C ALA A 219 -3.77 -3.38 -17.83
N ASP A 220 -2.75 -2.93 -17.10
CA ASP A 220 -1.37 -3.46 -17.17
C ASP A 220 -0.89 -4.07 -15.84
N ASN A 221 -1.82 -4.52 -14.99
CA ASN A 221 -1.51 -5.17 -13.71
C ASN A 221 -0.69 -4.30 -12.74
N ILE A 222 -0.91 -2.98 -12.73
CA ILE A 222 -0.28 -2.08 -11.76
C ILE A 222 -1.23 -1.96 -10.55
N PRO A 223 -0.97 -2.62 -9.40
CA PRO A 223 -1.82 -2.50 -8.21
C PRO A 223 -1.76 -1.09 -7.62
N VAL A 224 -2.80 -0.76 -6.85
CA VAL A 224 -2.94 0.53 -6.17
C VAL A 224 -3.02 0.34 -4.65
N PHE A 225 -2.46 1.28 -3.90
CA PHE A 225 -2.58 1.38 -2.44
C PHE A 225 -3.35 2.65 -2.08
N GLU A 226 -4.46 2.53 -1.37
CA GLU A 226 -5.29 3.68 -1.01
C GLU A 226 -5.30 3.92 0.49
N ASN A 227 -5.64 5.15 0.89
CA ASN A 227 -5.60 5.62 2.28
C ASN A 227 -4.22 5.37 2.92
N VAL A 228 -3.12 5.61 2.20
CA VAL A 228 -1.76 5.47 2.72
C VAL A 228 -1.49 6.57 3.75
N ALA A 229 -1.11 6.18 4.96
CA ALA A 229 -0.88 7.09 6.07
C ALA A 229 0.53 7.69 6.07
N ASN A 230 0.71 8.80 6.80
CA ASN A 230 2.02 9.34 7.21
C ASN A 230 3.01 9.63 6.06
N LEU A 231 2.52 9.94 4.86
CA LEU A 231 3.38 10.28 3.71
C LEU A 231 4.25 11.53 3.97
N GLU A 232 3.86 12.40 4.90
CA GLU A 232 4.66 13.55 5.34
C GLU A 232 5.94 13.18 6.09
N ALA A 233 6.06 11.94 6.57
CA ALA A 233 7.25 11.45 7.24
C ALA A 233 8.32 10.91 6.26
N LEU A 234 8.02 10.84 4.97
CA LEU A 234 8.91 10.31 3.95
C LEU A 234 9.66 11.42 3.20
N PRO A 235 10.93 11.21 2.83
CA PRO A 235 11.62 12.04 1.85
C PRO A 235 11.05 11.82 0.43
N ALA A 236 11.48 12.61 -0.54
CA ALA A 236 11.03 12.47 -1.93
C ALA A 236 11.45 11.13 -2.58
N ASN A 237 12.59 10.56 -2.15
CA ASN A 237 13.14 9.28 -2.56
C ASN A 237 14.16 8.79 -1.50
N GLY A 238 14.79 7.63 -1.71
CA GLY A 238 15.79 7.09 -0.78
C GLY A 238 15.19 6.21 0.33
N PHE A 239 14.06 5.56 0.03
CA PHE A 239 13.43 4.59 0.93
C PHE A 239 12.88 3.42 0.12
N THR A 240 12.72 2.28 0.80
CA THR A 240 12.12 1.08 0.23
C THR A 240 10.75 0.84 0.87
N ILE A 241 9.74 0.57 0.05
CA ILE A 241 8.39 0.22 0.49
C ILE A 241 8.25 -1.29 0.62
N VAL A 242 7.53 -1.71 1.66
CA VAL A 242 7.03 -3.06 1.86
C VAL A 242 5.52 -2.96 2.09
N ALA A 243 4.73 -3.33 1.09
CA ALA A 243 3.27 -3.20 1.08
C ALA A 243 2.60 -4.58 0.96
N LEU A 244 2.39 -5.26 2.09
CA LEU A 244 1.91 -6.64 2.10
C LEU A 244 0.45 -6.71 2.58
N PRO A 245 -0.52 -6.99 1.68
CA PRO A 245 -1.91 -7.14 2.08
C PRO A 245 -2.18 -8.51 2.70
N MET A 246 -3.34 -8.64 3.35
CA MET A 246 -3.91 -9.97 3.58
C MET A 246 -4.04 -10.69 2.23
N LYS A 247 -3.47 -11.89 2.13
CA LYS A 247 -3.47 -12.66 0.87
C LYS A 247 -4.80 -13.39 0.65
N ILE A 248 -5.82 -12.66 0.24
CA ILE A 248 -7.18 -13.18 0.00
C ILE A 248 -7.22 -13.91 -1.36
N TYR A 249 -7.58 -15.20 -1.33
CA TYR A 249 -7.72 -16.00 -2.55
C TYR A 249 -8.91 -15.49 -3.38
N GLY A 250 -8.64 -15.09 -4.62
CA GLY A 250 -9.64 -14.51 -5.53
C GLY A 250 -10.14 -13.11 -5.17
N GLY A 251 -9.57 -12.45 -4.16
CA GLY A 251 -10.01 -11.11 -3.74
C GLY A 251 -9.69 -10.01 -4.75
N SER A 252 -10.55 -8.99 -4.85
CA SER A 252 -10.32 -7.78 -5.64
C SER A 252 -9.51 -6.73 -4.89
N GLY A 253 -9.32 -6.89 -3.59
CA GLY A 253 -8.43 -6.09 -2.78
C GLY A 253 -8.10 -6.76 -1.45
N GLY A 254 -7.68 -5.96 -0.48
CA GLY A 254 -7.60 -6.41 0.91
C GLY A 254 -6.88 -5.44 1.84
N PRO A 255 -7.12 -5.53 3.17
CA PRO A 255 -6.42 -4.75 4.17
C PRO A 255 -4.90 -4.86 4.01
N LEU A 256 -4.21 -3.72 4.05
CA LEU A 256 -2.80 -3.58 3.73
C LEU A 256 -2.00 -3.17 4.97
N ARG A 257 -0.90 -3.89 5.27
CA ARG A 257 0.17 -3.33 6.09
C ARG A 257 1.28 -2.86 5.18
N ILE A 258 1.45 -1.54 5.12
CA ILE A 258 2.48 -0.86 4.34
C ILE A 258 3.41 -0.09 5.29
N ILE A 259 4.71 -0.27 5.06
CA ILE A 259 5.79 0.44 5.76
C ILE A 259 6.80 0.98 4.75
N ALA A 260 7.54 2.00 5.14
CA ALA A 260 8.77 2.41 4.48
C ALA A 260 9.99 2.13 5.37
N MET A 261 11.07 1.68 4.75
CA MET A 261 12.41 1.63 5.32
C MET A 261 13.18 2.81 4.73
N VAL A 262 13.36 3.88 5.52
CA VAL A 262 14.08 5.08 5.09
C VAL A 262 15.56 4.88 5.37
N HIS A 263 16.36 4.95 4.31
CA HIS A 263 17.80 4.73 4.35
C HIS A 263 18.49 6.00 4.85
N ASN A 264 19.34 5.87 5.87
CA ASN A 264 20.08 6.97 6.47
C ASN A 264 21.43 7.24 5.79
#